data_AF-A0A6P2FA70-F1
#
_entry.id   AF-A0A6P2FA70-F1
#
_cell.length_a   1.000
_cell.length_b   1.000
_cell.length_c   1.000
_cell.angle_alpha   90.00
_cell.angle_beta   90.00
_cell.angle_gamma   90.00
#
_symmetry.space_group_name_H-M   'P 1'
#
loop_
_entity.id
_entity.type
_entity.pdbx_description
1 polymer ?
#
loop_
_entity_poly.entity_id
_entity_poly.type
_entity_poly.pdbx_seq_one_letter_code
_entity_poly.pdbx_strand_id
1 'polypeptide(L)'
;MAGGEAERVPGPLLFPCDLEAIARQIDTAAGVSDLAGSAARVDAMVALLHDGGLKIERIAKLVGDLNKRLIARLWSLLAPPALVANGCLVVMGSEGRGEQLLKTDQDNALLLRDGFECPGLERIAAQFSGALAELGYPPCPGGIMLVNPLWRQPLAAFREALRDWVYGGAPEGPMHLAIFVDSRVVAGDATLLEQALDHLDVILDRTDVFFARFASAIERFDAHANWWHRLVARGDDEALDLKKLGTFPIVHGVRALALQQRLRATGTQERLRLLVERQLLDPLLARDVLDALHFLMGLKLSCQLRQKQAGRVPGNLVRPSELATLERETLRGALNIVRRFRGEIHLRFRLDAL
;
A
#
# COMPACT_ATOMS: atom_id res chain seq x y z
N MET A 1 13.59 52.98 -39.30
CA MET A 1 13.53 51.63 -39.87
C MET A 1 13.69 50.67 -38.70
N ALA A 2 12.56 50.20 -38.20
CA ALA A 2 12.48 49.28 -37.07
C ALA A 2 12.89 47.88 -37.51
N GLY A 3 13.63 47.18 -36.65
CA GLY A 3 13.94 45.77 -36.77
C GLY A 3 14.17 45.23 -35.37
N GLY A 4 13.08 45.04 -34.63
CA GLY A 4 13.11 44.41 -33.31
C GLY A 4 13.37 42.92 -33.47
N GLU A 5 14.52 42.46 -33.01
CA GLU A 5 14.77 41.05 -32.74
C GLU A 5 13.99 40.67 -31.48
N ALA A 6 12.85 40.02 -31.69
CA ALA A 6 12.12 39.36 -30.63
C ALA A 6 12.98 38.19 -30.13
N GLU A 7 13.61 38.41 -28.98
CA GLU A 7 14.25 37.41 -28.15
C GLU A 7 13.24 36.29 -27.87
N ARG A 8 13.42 35.14 -28.52
CA ARG A 8 12.63 33.94 -28.25
C ARG A 8 12.98 33.47 -26.85
N VAL A 9 12.15 33.85 -25.88
CA VAL A 9 12.11 33.20 -24.56
C VAL A 9 11.88 31.71 -24.80
N PRO A 10 12.82 30.82 -24.43
CA PRO A 10 12.54 29.40 -24.47
C PRO A 10 11.45 29.13 -23.43
N GLY A 11 10.29 28.67 -23.90
CA GLY A 11 9.23 28.18 -23.02
C GLY A 11 9.76 27.07 -22.10
N PRO A 12 9.12 26.81 -20.96
CA PRO A 12 9.61 25.83 -20.00
C PRO A 12 9.72 24.47 -20.69
N LEU A 13 10.96 23.99 -20.81
CA LEU A 13 11.26 22.61 -21.17
C LEU A 13 10.76 21.72 -20.03
N LEU A 14 9.47 21.38 -20.07
CA LEU A 14 8.93 20.18 -19.45
C LEU A 14 9.69 19.01 -20.08
N PHE A 15 10.77 18.55 -19.46
CA PHE A 15 11.19 17.16 -19.65
C PHE A 15 10.06 16.32 -19.07
N PRO A 16 9.18 15.70 -19.89
CA PRO A 16 8.11 14.94 -19.29
C PRO A 16 8.78 13.71 -18.68
N CYS A 17 8.42 13.39 -17.44
CA CYS A 17 8.43 11.99 -17.06
C CYS A 17 7.57 11.24 -18.10
N ASP A 18 8.23 10.71 -19.13
CA ASP A 18 7.54 10.01 -20.21
C ASP A 18 7.10 8.66 -19.67
N LEU A 19 5.95 8.69 -19.00
CA LEU A 19 5.22 7.56 -18.45
C LEU A 19 5.06 6.47 -19.52
N GLU A 20 4.78 6.86 -20.76
CA GLU A 20 4.62 5.92 -21.87
C GLU A 20 5.94 5.27 -22.25
N ALA A 21 7.05 6.01 -22.25
CA ALA A 21 8.36 5.42 -22.49
C ALA A 21 8.79 4.45 -21.38
N ILE A 22 8.54 4.78 -20.09
CA ILE A 22 8.81 3.85 -18.98
C ILE A 22 7.96 2.59 -19.16
N ALA A 23 6.66 2.76 -19.42
CA ALA A 23 5.74 1.64 -19.60
C ALA A 23 6.12 0.75 -20.79
N ARG A 24 6.52 1.35 -21.92
CA ARG A 24 6.99 0.63 -23.11
C ARG A 24 8.27 -0.15 -22.82
N GLN A 25 9.22 0.45 -22.10
CA GLN A 25 10.46 -0.22 -21.70
C GLN A 25 10.17 -1.43 -20.82
N ILE A 26 9.21 -1.32 -19.90
CA ILE A 26 8.74 -2.45 -19.10
C ILE A 26 8.19 -3.56 -20.01
N ASP A 27 7.30 -3.26 -20.95
CA ASP A 27 6.70 -4.31 -21.81
C ASP A 27 7.72 -5.06 -22.63
N THR A 28 8.73 -4.37 -23.15
CA THR A 28 9.73 -4.94 -24.05
C THR A 28 10.90 -5.57 -23.32
N ALA A 29 10.98 -5.46 -21.99
CA ALA A 29 12.07 -6.00 -21.18
C ALA A 29 12.26 -7.51 -21.44
N ALA A 30 13.46 -7.95 -21.77
CA ALA A 30 13.79 -9.35 -22.05
C ALA A 30 14.36 -10.08 -20.83
N GLY A 31 14.75 -9.34 -19.79
CA GLY A 31 15.28 -9.90 -18.55
C GLY A 31 15.13 -8.97 -17.35
N VAL A 32 15.53 -9.47 -16.17
CA VAL A 32 15.48 -8.73 -14.90
C VAL A 32 16.33 -7.45 -14.96
N SER A 33 17.46 -7.47 -15.66
CA SER A 33 18.34 -6.30 -15.82
C SER A 33 17.63 -5.13 -16.52
N ASP A 34 16.84 -5.39 -17.57
CA ASP A 34 16.07 -4.35 -18.27
C ASP A 34 15.00 -3.72 -17.37
N LEU A 35 14.39 -4.55 -16.52
CA LEU A 35 13.42 -4.11 -15.53
C LEU A 35 14.05 -3.24 -14.44
N ALA A 36 15.32 -3.48 -14.07
CA ALA A 36 16.03 -2.67 -13.07
C ALA A 36 16.17 -1.22 -13.52
N GLY A 37 16.50 -1.00 -14.80
CA GLY A 37 16.53 0.34 -15.39
C GLY A 37 15.16 1.02 -15.36
N SER A 38 14.09 0.28 -15.66
CA SER A 38 12.72 0.79 -15.60
C SER A 38 12.29 1.13 -14.16
N ALA A 39 12.65 0.28 -13.19
CA ALA A 39 12.37 0.49 -11.77
C ALA A 39 13.06 1.75 -11.23
N ALA A 40 14.31 2.00 -11.61
CA ALA A 40 15.01 3.25 -11.29
C ALA A 40 14.35 4.47 -11.97
N ARG A 41 13.89 4.27 -13.22
CA ARG A 41 12.94 5.11 -13.98
C ARG A 41 11.83 5.70 -13.10
N VAL A 42 11.07 4.79 -12.51
CA VAL A 42 9.89 5.08 -11.68
C VAL A 42 10.29 5.89 -10.44
N ASP A 43 11.39 5.54 -9.76
CA ASP A 43 11.83 6.29 -8.57
C ASP A 43 12.19 7.75 -8.89
N ALA A 44 12.90 7.97 -10.00
CA ALA A 44 13.25 9.32 -10.43
C ALA A 44 12.00 10.14 -10.77
N MET A 45 11.02 9.51 -11.42
CA MET A 45 9.75 10.13 -11.72
C MET A 45 8.99 10.54 -10.46
N VAL A 46 8.96 9.70 -9.42
CA VAL A 46 8.28 10.05 -8.17
C VAL A 46 8.84 11.32 -7.55
N ALA A 47 10.17 11.46 -7.52
CA ALA A 47 10.81 12.67 -7.03
C ALA A 47 10.42 13.90 -7.86
N LEU A 48 10.50 13.80 -9.19
CA LEU A 48 10.15 14.90 -10.10
C LEU A 48 8.68 15.33 -9.99
N LEU A 49 7.75 14.38 -9.92
CA LEU A 49 6.32 14.68 -9.80
C LEU A 49 5.98 15.30 -8.44
N HIS A 50 6.64 14.82 -7.37
CA HIS A 50 6.47 15.35 -6.03
C HIS A 50 7.01 16.78 -5.91
N ASP A 51 8.23 17.02 -6.40
CA ASP A 51 8.85 18.36 -6.41
C ASP A 51 8.08 19.33 -7.33
N GLY A 52 7.45 18.81 -8.39
CA GLY A 52 6.54 19.55 -9.27
C GLY A 52 5.17 19.86 -8.67
N GLY A 53 4.89 19.42 -7.43
CA GLY A 53 3.65 19.71 -6.71
C GLY A 53 2.42 18.93 -7.20
N LEU A 54 2.61 17.81 -7.91
CA LEU A 54 1.50 16.95 -8.28
C LEU A 54 0.88 16.33 -7.03
N LYS A 55 -0.46 16.26 -6.98
CA LYS A 55 -1.17 15.70 -5.83
C LYS A 55 -0.76 14.23 -5.57
N ILE A 56 -0.59 13.87 -4.31
CA ILE A 56 0.00 12.59 -3.91
C ILE A 56 -0.80 11.38 -4.39
N GLU A 57 -2.13 11.49 -4.44
CA GLU A 57 -3.01 10.43 -4.94
C GLU A 57 -2.88 10.20 -6.45
N ARG A 58 -2.50 11.23 -7.20
CA ARG A 58 -2.17 11.09 -8.63
C ARG A 58 -0.83 10.40 -8.81
N ILE A 59 0.17 10.78 -8.00
CA ILE A 59 1.49 10.12 -8.01
C ILE A 59 1.34 8.64 -7.67
N ALA A 60 0.66 8.31 -6.58
CA ALA A 60 0.44 6.93 -6.13
C ALA A 60 -0.25 6.08 -7.20
N LYS A 61 -1.26 6.64 -7.88
CA LYS A 61 -1.93 5.95 -9.00
C LYS A 61 -0.97 5.62 -10.15
N LEU A 62 -0.19 6.60 -10.60
CA LEU A 62 0.77 6.43 -11.70
C LEU A 62 1.85 5.39 -11.34
N VAL A 63 2.38 5.47 -10.12
CA VAL A 63 3.38 4.53 -9.60
C VAL A 63 2.79 3.12 -9.52
N GLY A 64 1.61 2.96 -8.93
CA GLY A 64 0.97 1.65 -8.80
C GLY A 64 0.66 0.99 -10.15
N ASP A 65 0.23 1.78 -11.15
CA ASP A 65 -0.02 1.26 -12.49
C ASP A 65 1.29 0.77 -13.17
N LEU A 66 2.40 1.50 -12.99
CA LEU A 66 3.73 1.10 -13.51
C LEU A 66 4.32 -0.08 -12.75
N ASN A 67 4.21 -0.10 -11.41
CA ASN A 67 4.67 -1.20 -10.57
C ASN A 67 3.92 -2.49 -10.91
N LYS A 68 2.59 -2.44 -11.00
CA LYS A 68 1.79 -3.59 -11.44
C LYS A 68 2.27 -4.12 -12.80
N ARG A 69 2.51 -3.23 -13.77
CA ARG A 69 3.01 -3.61 -15.10
C ARG A 69 4.39 -4.26 -15.03
N LEU A 70 5.29 -3.69 -14.23
CA LEU A 70 6.64 -4.22 -13.99
C LEU A 70 6.61 -5.61 -13.35
N ILE A 71 5.77 -5.81 -12.32
CA ILE A 71 5.63 -7.10 -11.64
C ILE A 71 4.99 -8.13 -12.57
N ALA A 72 3.98 -7.74 -13.37
CA ALA A 72 3.38 -8.62 -14.37
C ALA A 72 4.40 -9.05 -15.43
N ARG A 73 5.25 -8.12 -15.90
CA ARG A 73 6.32 -8.45 -16.85
C ARG A 73 7.33 -9.40 -16.21
N LEU A 74 7.80 -9.11 -15.00
CA LEU A 74 8.71 -9.98 -14.28
C LEU A 74 8.14 -11.40 -14.14
N TRP A 75 6.87 -11.52 -13.77
CA TRP A 75 6.20 -12.80 -13.69
C TRP A 75 6.18 -13.53 -15.04
N SER A 76 5.90 -12.82 -16.14
CA SER A 76 5.90 -13.42 -17.49
C SER A 76 7.27 -13.94 -17.96
N LEU A 77 8.38 -13.39 -17.41
CA LEU A 77 9.73 -13.84 -17.72
C LEU A 77 10.13 -15.10 -16.95
N LEU A 78 9.47 -15.37 -15.81
CA LEU A 78 9.85 -16.44 -14.87
C LEU A 78 8.85 -17.60 -14.87
N ALA A 79 7.56 -17.31 -14.95
CA ALA A 79 6.48 -18.29 -14.83
C ALA A 79 6.15 -18.92 -16.19
N PRO A 80 6.13 -20.26 -16.29
CA PRO A 80 5.72 -20.93 -17.52
C PRO A 80 4.24 -20.64 -17.84
N PRO A 81 3.83 -20.65 -19.11
CA PRO A 81 2.44 -20.35 -19.51
C PRO A 81 1.38 -21.18 -18.76
N ALA A 82 1.68 -22.46 -18.47
CA ALA A 82 0.79 -23.34 -17.71
C ALA A 82 0.55 -22.85 -16.27
N LEU A 83 1.58 -22.29 -15.61
CA LEU A 83 1.46 -21.71 -14.26
C LEU A 83 0.64 -20.42 -14.31
N VAL A 84 0.80 -19.60 -15.34
CA VAL A 84 -0.01 -18.37 -15.50
C VAL A 84 -1.48 -18.70 -15.75
N ALA A 85 -1.78 -19.73 -16.55
CA ALA A 85 -3.15 -20.14 -16.84
C ALA A 85 -3.86 -20.82 -15.64
N ASN A 86 -3.11 -21.37 -14.70
CA ASN A 86 -3.64 -22.09 -13.53
C ASN A 86 -3.29 -21.42 -12.19
N GLY A 87 -2.83 -20.18 -12.24
CA GLY A 87 -2.46 -19.42 -11.06
C GLY A 87 -2.96 -17.98 -11.14
N CYS A 88 -3.06 -17.34 -9.99
CA CYS A 88 -3.41 -15.93 -9.85
C CYS A 88 -2.36 -15.26 -8.97
N LEU A 89 -1.46 -14.51 -9.60
CA LEU A 89 -0.49 -13.69 -8.89
C LEU A 89 -1.19 -12.40 -8.44
N VAL A 90 -1.13 -12.13 -7.15
CA VAL A 90 -1.66 -10.90 -6.54
C VAL A 90 -0.58 -10.15 -5.80
N VAL A 91 -0.72 -8.82 -5.80
CA VAL A 91 -0.03 -7.93 -4.85
C VAL A 91 -1.02 -7.49 -3.79
N MET A 92 -0.50 -7.23 -2.59
CA MET A 92 -1.30 -6.95 -1.41
C MET A 92 -0.76 -5.70 -0.70
N GLY A 93 -1.34 -5.37 0.46
CA GLY A 93 -0.84 -4.25 1.25
C GLY A 93 -0.86 -2.93 0.48
N SER A 94 0.15 -2.07 0.66
CA SER A 94 0.19 -0.74 0.03
C SER A 94 0.17 -0.79 -1.49
N GLU A 95 0.80 -1.80 -2.09
CA GLU A 95 0.82 -1.98 -3.54
C GLU A 95 -0.57 -2.40 -4.04
N GLY A 96 -1.24 -3.34 -3.36
CA GLY A 96 -2.60 -3.76 -3.69
C GLY A 96 -3.66 -2.65 -3.56
N ARG A 97 -3.45 -1.71 -2.62
CA ARG A 97 -4.28 -0.50 -2.47
C ARG A 97 -3.97 0.60 -3.49
N GLY A 98 -2.84 0.53 -4.20
CA GLY A 98 -2.37 1.61 -5.09
C GLY A 98 -1.91 2.85 -4.33
N GLU A 99 -1.39 2.67 -3.12
CA GLU A 99 -0.95 3.75 -2.21
C GLU A 99 0.57 3.75 -1.99
N GLN A 100 1.30 2.89 -2.70
CA GLN A 100 2.75 2.79 -2.63
C GLN A 100 3.40 3.88 -3.50
N LEU A 101 4.30 4.67 -2.90
CA LEU A 101 4.96 5.80 -3.56
C LEU A 101 6.43 5.49 -3.87
N LEU A 102 7.18 5.08 -2.86
CA LEU A 102 8.51 4.51 -3.02
C LEU A 102 8.45 3.01 -2.78
N LYS A 103 9.44 2.29 -3.28
CA LYS A 103 9.54 0.83 -3.10
C LYS A 103 9.61 0.50 -1.61
N THR A 104 8.66 -0.31 -1.16
CA THR A 104 8.62 -0.89 0.19
C THR A 104 8.60 -2.40 0.08
N ASP A 105 8.46 -3.08 1.22
CA ASP A 105 8.26 -4.51 1.36
C ASP A 105 7.35 -5.09 0.26
N GLN A 106 7.77 -6.21 -0.33
CA GLN A 106 6.98 -6.92 -1.34
C GLN A 106 5.91 -7.81 -0.68
N ASP A 107 4.65 -7.34 -0.64
CA ASP A 107 3.53 -8.17 -0.22
C ASP A 107 2.86 -8.83 -1.44
N ASN A 108 3.01 -10.15 -1.59
CA ASN A 108 2.49 -10.89 -2.75
C ASN A 108 2.07 -12.32 -2.41
N ALA A 109 1.14 -12.85 -3.20
CA ALA A 109 0.64 -14.22 -3.06
C ALA A 109 0.31 -14.84 -4.42
N LEU A 110 0.29 -16.17 -4.47
CA LEU A 110 -0.07 -16.95 -5.63
C LEU A 110 -1.14 -17.97 -5.26
N LEU A 111 -2.36 -17.74 -5.74
CA LEU A 111 -3.44 -18.73 -5.62
C LEU A 111 -3.35 -19.67 -6.83
N LEU A 112 -3.48 -20.97 -6.61
CA LEU A 112 -3.40 -21.98 -7.66
C LEU A 112 -4.75 -22.67 -7.86
N ARG A 113 -5.02 -23.13 -9.08
CA ARG A 113 -6.14 -24.03 -9.35
C ARG A 113 -5.94 -25.34 -8.59
N ASP A 114 -6.99 -25.84 -7.96
CA ASP A 114 -6.94 -27.10 -7.24
C ASP A 114 -6.53 -28.25 -8.17
N GLY A 115 -5.60 -29.09 -7.71
CA GLY A 115 -5.04 -30.20 -8.48
C GLY A 115 -3.99 -29.82 -9.53
N PHE A 116 -3.67 -28.53 -9.72
CA PHE A 116 -2.57 -28.13 -10.60
C PHE A 116 -1.21 -28.27 -9.91
N GLU A 117 -0.29 -28.99 -10.55
CA GLU A 117 1.09 -29.13 -10.10
C GLU A 117 2.05 -28.45 -11.07
N CYS A 118 2.98 -27.67 -10.53
CA CYS A 118 4.04 -27.02 -11.30
C CYS A 118 5.40 -27.49 -10.77
N PRO A 119 6.11 -28.38 -11.50
CA PRO A 119 7.48 -28.75 -11.14
C PRO A 119 8.38 -27.52 -11.00
N GLY A 120 9.13 -27.45 -9.90
CA GLY A 120 10.05 -26.34 -9.64
C GLY A 120 9.38 -25.02 -9.20
N LEU A 121 8.12 -25.04 -8.79
CA LEU A 121 7.40 -23.85 -8.31
C LEU A 121 8.12 -23.13 -7.16
N GLU A 122 8.81 -23.85 -6.27
CA GLU A 122 9.66 -23.27 -5.21
C GLU A 122 10.81 -22.46 -5.74
N ARG A 123 11.48 -22.98 -6.78
CA ARG A 123 12.55 -22.25 -7.44
C ARG A 123 12.02 -21.00 -8.15
N ILE A 124 10.89 -21.10 -8.86
CA ILE A 124 10.26 -19.95 -9.52
C ILE A 124 9.88 -18.89 -8.49
N ALA A 125 9.30 -19.30 -7.37
CA ALA A 125 8.92 -18.42 -6.27
C ALA A 125 10.13 -17.68 -5.67
N ALA A 126 11.23 -18.40 -5.40
CA ALA A 126 12.47 -17.83 -4.91
C ALA A 126 13.11 -16.86 -5.92
N GLN A 127 13.11 -17.22 -7.22
CA GLN A 127 13.62 -16.36 -8.30
C GLN A 127 12.80 -15.08 -8.43
N PHE A 128 11.48 -15.16 -8.32
CA PHE A 128 10.61 -13.99 -8.37
C PHE A 128 10.86 -13.04 -7.19
N SER A 129 10.89 -13.55 -5.96
CA SER A 129 11.17 -12.73 -4.77
C SER A 129 12.59 -12.14 -4.79
N GLY A 130 13.59 -12.90 -5.25
CA GLY A 130 14.96 -12.42 -5.44
C GLY A 130 15.06 -11.32 -6.48
N ALA A 131 14.43 -11.50 -7.65
CA ALA A 131 14.39 -10.48 -8.69
C ALA A 131 13.68 -9.20 -8.21
N LEU A 132 12.57 -9.30 -7.47
CA LEU A 132 11.94 -8.12 -6.88
C LEU A 132 12.87 -7.37 -5.92
N ALA A 133 13.67 -8.09 -5.13
CA ALA A 133 14.68 -7.47 -4.26
C ALA A 133 15.77 -6.74 -5.07
N GLU A 134 16.25 -7.32 -6.17
CA GLU A 134 17.18 -6.66 -7.11
C GLU A 134 16.57 -5.40 -7.75
N LEU A 135 15.26 -5.41 -8.00
CA LEU A 135 14.51 -4.26 -8.49
C LEU A 135 14.23 -3.20 -7.40
N GLY A 136 14.67 -3.43 -6.16
CA GLY A 136 14.57 -2.50 -5.04
C GLY A 136 13.34 -2.70 -4.14
N TYR A 137 12.60 -3.80 -4.28
CA TYR A 137 11.50 -4.17 -3.38
C TYR A 137 12.00 -5.16 -2.32
N PRO A 138 12.37 -4.69 -1.12
CA PRO A 138 12.96 -5.55 -0.10
C PRO A 138 12.00 -6.67 0.32
N PRO A 139 12.52 -7.85 0.73
CA PRO A 139 11.69 -8.92 1.30
C PRO A 139 10.85 -8.42 2.47
N CYS A 140 9.59 -8.84 2.52
CA CYS A 140 8.69 -8.47 3.62
C CYS A 140 9.14 -9.11 4.94
N PRO A 141 9.42 -8.33 6.01
CA PRO A 141 9.80 -8.87 7.32
C PRO A 141 8.74 -9.80 7.94
N GLY A 142 7.47 -9.64 7.54
CA GLY A 142 6.36 -10.51 7.96
C GLY A 142 6.23 -11.80 7.15
N GLY A 143 7.09 -12.04 6.15
CA GLY A 143 7.05 -13.25 5.33
C GLY A 143 5.82 -13.34 4.41
N ILE A 144 5.22 -12.21 4.05
CA ILE A 144 3.99 -12.10 3.25
C ILE A 144 4.31 -12.14 1.76
N MET A 145 4.91 -13.25 1.34
CA MET A 145 5.48 -13.40 0.01
C MET A 145 5.20 -14.81 -0.51
N LEU A 146 5.01 -14.96 -1.81
CA LEU A 146 4.77 -16.27 -2.43
C LEU A 146 5.94 -17.27 -2.31
N VAL A 147 7.13 -16.82 -1.90
CA VAL A 147 8.23 -17.72 -1.51
C VAL A 147 7.91 -18.48 -0.20
N ASN A 148 7.05 -17.92 0.65
CA ASN A 148 6.47 -18.60 1.80
C ASN A 148 5.28 -19.46 1.35
N PRO A 149 5.27 -20.79 1.61
CA PRO A 149 4.16 -21.67 1.25
C PRO A 149 2.79 -21.23 1.78
N LEU A 150 2.71 -20.46 2.87
CA LEU A 150 1.45 -19.87 3.34
C LEU A 150 0.77 -18.99 2.28
N TRP A 151 1.56 -18.28 1.48
CA TRP A 151 1.09 -17.33 0.47
C TRP A 151 1.16 -17.90 -0.95
N ARG A 152 1.34 -19.22 -1.07
CA ARG A 152 1.42 -19.92 -2.36
C ARG A 152 0.75 -21.28 -2.24
N GLN A 153 -0.56 -21.31 -2.47
CA GLN A 153 -1.39 -22.49 -2.20
C GLN A 153 -2.46 -22.71 -3.28
N PRO A 154 -2.92 -23.97 -3.45
CA PRO A 154 -4.20 -24.26 -4.09
C PRO A 154 -5.34 -23.49 -3.42
N LEU A 155 -6.35 -23.11 -4.21
CA LEU A 155 -7.49 -22.33 -3.76
C LEU A 155 -8.22 -22.98 -2.56
N ALA A 156 -8.37 -24.31 -2.56
CA ALA A 156 -8.96 -25.04 -1.45
C ALA A 156 -8.19 -24.82 -0.14
N ALA A 157 -6.86 -24.94 -0.16
CA ALA A 157 -6.02 -24.69 1.02
C ALA A 157 -6.02 -23.21 1.42
N PHE A 158 -6.04 -22.29 0.45
CA PHE A 158 -6.11 -20.85 0.72
C PHE A 158 -7.43 -20.48 1.42
N ARG A 159 -8.55 -21.13 1.06
CA ARG A 159 -9.85 -20.97 1.75
C ARG A 159 -9.80 -21.44 3.21
N GLU A 160 -9.09 -22.53 3.48
CA GLU A 160 -8.86 -22.98 4.86
C GLU A 160 -7.99 -21.96 5.63
N ALA A 161 -6.94 -21.42 5.01
CA ALA A 161 -6.13 -20.36 5.63
C ALA A 161 -6.97 -19.10 5.94
N LEU A 162 -7.90 -18.71 5.06
CA LEU A 162 -8.84 -17.62 5.32
C LEU A 162 -9.75 -17.92 6.51
N ARG A 163 -10.23 -19.16 6.61
CA ARG A 163 -11.03 -19.62 7.76
C ARG A 163 -10.23 -19.49 9.05
N ASP A 164 -8.98 -19.91 9.05
CA ASP A 164 -8.08 -19.81 10.21
C ASP A 164 -7.76 -18.35 10.57
N TRP A 165 -7.62 -17.45 9.60
CA TRP A 165 -7.40 -16.03 9.88
C TRP A 165 -8.63 -15.35 10.49
N VAL A 166 -9.84 -15.83 10.17
CA VAL A 166 -11.10 -15.31 10.72
C VAL A 166 -11.40 -15.93 12.08
N TYR A 167 -11.34 -17.25 12.23
CA TYR A 167 -11.81 -17.95 13.44
C TYR A 167 -10.71 -18.50 14.32
N GLY A 168 -9.48 -18.62 13.80
CA GLY A 168 -8.36 -19.14 14.56
C GLY A 168 -7.96 -18.23 15.73
N GLY A 169 -7.16 -18.82 16.62
CA GLY A 169 -6.60 -18.13 17.79
C GLY A 169 -5.23 -17.48 17.54
N ALA A 170 -4.63 -17.66 16.36
CA ALA A 170 -3.31 -17.12 16.06
C ALA A 170 -3.35 -15.58 16.01
N PRO A 171 -2.47 -14.88 16.75
CA PRO A 171 -2.49 -13.41 16.81
C PRO A 171 -2.18 -12.74 15.47
N GLU A 172 -1.51 -13.43 14.55
CA GLU A 172 -1.19 -12.94 13.21
C GLU A 172 -2.38 -12.98 12.24
N GLY A 173 -3.37 -13.84 12.51
CA GLY A 173 -4.51 -14.10 11.61
C GLY A 173 -5.22 -12.82 11.13
N PRO A 174 -5.68 -11.94 12.03
CA PRO A 174 -6.32 -10.68 11.65
C PRO A 174 -5.44 -9.79 10.76
N MET A 175 -4.11 -9.78 10.99
CA MET A 175 -3.18 -9.01 10.17
C MET A 175 -2.95 -9.64 8.80
N HIS A 176 -2.85 -10.97 8.71
CA HIS A 176 -2.81 -11.66 7.42
C HIS A 176 -4.06 -11.36 6.60
N LEU A 177 -5.24 -11.45 7.21
CA LEU A 177 -6.48 -11.10 6.53
C LEU A 177 -6.47 -9.63 6.10
N ALA A 178 -6.04 -8.72 6.97
CA ALA A 178 -5.99 -7.28 6.65
C ALA A 178 -5.15 -6.99 5.40
N ILE A 179 -4.06 -7.73 5.23
CA ILE A 179 -3.18 -7.58 4.07
C ILE A 179 -3.79 -8.27 2.85
N PHE A 180 -4.39 -9.44 3.02
CA PHE A 180 -5.07 -10.17 1.93
C PHE A 180 -6.29 -9.44 1.36
N VAL A 181 -7.11 -8.76 2.16
CA VAL A 181 -8.28 -8.02 1.64
C VAL A 181 -7.91 -6.77 0.84
N ASP A 182 -6.62 -6.43 0.79
CA ASP A 182 -6.07 -5.43 -0.12
C ASP A 182 -5.55 -6.04 -1.44
N SER A 183 -5.80 -7.33 -1.69
CA SER A 183 -5.31 -8.04 -2.87
C SER A 183 -5.77 -7.42 -4.18
N ARG A 184 -4.82 -7.24 -5.09
CA ARG A 184 -5.06 -6.82 -6.48
C ARG A 184 -4.37 -7.79 -7.43
N VAL A 185 -5.12 -8.28 -8.41
CA VAL A 185 -4.60 -9.18 -9.43
C VAL A 185 -3.53 -8.48 -10.26
N VAL A 186 -2.39 -9.15 -10.44
CA VAL A 186 -1.29 -8.73 -11.32
C VAL A 186 -1.28 -9.55 -12.60
N ALA A 187 -1.36 -10.88 -12.49
CA ALA A 187 -1.28 -11.79 -13.63
C ALA A 187 -2.03 -13.11 -13.36
N GLY A 188 -2.47 -13.77 -14.43
CA GLY A 188 -3.13 -15.08 -14.39
C GLY A 188 -4.66 -15.01 -14.27
N ASP A 189 -5.26 -16.08 -13.72
CA ASP A 189 -6.71 -16.26 -13.65
C ASP A 189 -7.32 -15.52 -12.44
N ALA A 190 -7.86 -14.32 -12.68
CA ALA A 190 -8.49 -13.49 -11.66
C ALA A 190 -9.64 -14.17 -10.91
N THR A 191 -10.30 -15.17 -11.51
CA THR A 191 -11.43 -15.87 -10.89
C THR A 191 -11.01 -16.63 -9.62
N LEU A 192 -9.73 -16.97 -9.47
CA LEU A 192 -9.22 -17.61 -8.25
C LEU A 192 -9.27 -16.65 -7.05
N LEU A 193 -8.91 -15.37 -7.25
CA LEU A 193 -9.02 -14.36 -6.19
C LEU A 193 -10.49 -14.06 -5.88
N GLU A 194 -11.33 -13.92 -6.92
CA GLU A 194 -12.78 -13.70 -6.75
C GLU A 194 -13.39 -14.82 -5.90
N GLN A 195 -13.10 -16.07 -6.23
CA GLN A 195 -13.57 -17.25 -5.48
C GLN A 195 -13.05 -17.35 -4.04
N ALA A 196 -11.85 -16.82 -3.75
CA ALA A 196 -11.31 -16.76 -2.40
C ALA A 196 -12.02 -15.66 -1.58
N LEU A 197 -12.25 -14.50 -2.19
CA LEU A 197 -12.99 -13.39 -1.59
C LEU A 197 -14.46 -13.76 -1.37
N ASP A 198 -15.10 -14.50 -2.27
CA ASP A 198 -16.47 -14.98 -2.11
C ASP A 198 -16.58 -15.98 -0.95
N HIS A 199 -15.58 -16.86 -0.79
CA HIS A 199 -15.50 -17.70 0.40
C HIS A 199 -15.38 -16.87 1.69
N LEU A 200 -14.54 -15.83 1.67
CA LEU A 200 -14.38 -14.92 2.80
C LEU A 200 -15.73 -14.27 3.19
N ASP A 201 -16.53 -13.83 2.22
CA ASP A 201 -17.84 -13.22 2.49
C ASP A 201 -18.82 -14.18 3.16
N VAL A 202 -18.77 -15.47 2.78
CA VAL A 202 -19.60 -16.52 3.39
C VAL A 202 -19.21 -16.74 4.85
N ILE A 203 -17.92 -16.76 5.18
CA ILE A 203 -17.46 -17.02 6.55
C ILE A 203 -17.57 -15.77 7.46
N LEU A 204 -17.60 -14.55 6.91
CA LEU A 204 -17.76 -13.33 7.73
C LEU A 204 -19.17 -13.11 8.28
N ASP A 205 -20.16 -13.95 7.94
CA ASP A 205 -21.59 -13.71 8.19
C ASP A 205 -22.02 -13.67 9.67
N ARG A 206 -21.17 -13.98 10.66
CA ARG A 206 -21.62 -14.25 12.05
C ARG A 206 -20.75 -13.79 13.22
N THR A 207 -19.92 -12.74 13.11
CA THR A 207 -18.93 -12.46 14.18
C THR A 207 -18.67 -10.98 14.47
N ASP A 208 -19.53 -10.33 15.26
CA ASP A 208 -19.24 -9.01 15.84
C ASP A 208 -17.90 -8.98 16.60
N VAL A 209 -17.61 -10.05 17.34
CA VAL A 209 -16.35 -10.24 18.09
C VAL A 209 -15.14 -10.25 17.15
N PHE A 210 -15.25 -10.89 15.99
CA PHE A 210 -14.19 -10.89 15.00
C PHE A 210 -13.90 -9.49 14.49
N PHE A 211 -14.95 -8.72 14.14
CA PHE A 211 -14.75 -7.36 13.64
C PHE A 211 -14.15 -6.44 14.69
N ALA A 212 -14.55 -6.59 15.96
CA ALA A 212 -13.92 -5.88 17.07
C ALA A 212 -12.42 -6.25 17.19
N ARG A 213 -12.09 -7.55 17.22
CA ARG A 213 -10.69 -8.03 17.24
C ARG A 213 -9.89 -7.58 16.01
N PHE A 214 -10.52 -7.54 14.84
CA PHE A 214 -9.90 -7.07 13.62
C PHE A 214 -9.62 -5.58 13.71
N ALA A 215 -10.59 -4.77 14.14
CA ALA A 215 -10.46 -3.33 14.27
C ALA A 215 -9.48 -2.90 15.37
N SER A 216 -9.36 -3.65 16.47
CA SER A 216 -8.50 -3.30 17.61
C SER A 216 -7.01 -3.16 17.26
N ALA A 217 -6.57 -3.70 16.11
CA ALA A 217 -5.21 -3.49 15.65
C ALA A 217 -4.84 -2.00 15.50
N ILE A 218 -5.79 -1.08 15.31
CA ILE A 218 -5.53 0.38 15.31
C ILE A 218 -4.91 0.89 16.63
N GLU A 219 -5.06 0.14 17.72
CA GLU A 219 -4.56 0.46 19.06
C GLU A 219 -3.16 -0.12 19.32
N ARG A 220 -2.65 -0.98 18.41
CA ARG A 220 -1.34 -1.63 18.55
C ARG A 220 -0.18 -0.66 18.77
N PHE A 221 -0.30 0.55 18.22
CA PHE A 221 0.71 1.59 18.33
C PHE A 221 0.21 2.80 19.10
N ASP A 222 -0.83 2.63 19.93
CA ASP A 222 -1.34 3.70 20.76
C ASP A 222 -0.31 4.08 21.82
N ALA A 223 0.59 4.98 21.44
CA ALA A 223 1.30 5.79 22.40
C ALA A 223 0.30 6.81 22.94
N HIS A 224 -0.44 6.40 23.98
CA HIS A 224 -1.28 7.31 24.74
C HIS A 224 -0.54 8.64 24.98
N ALA A 225 -1.21 9.74 24.62
CA ALA A 225 -0.93 11.14 24.99
C ALA A 225 0.40 11.83 24.57
N ASN A 226 1.52 11.14 24.32
CA ASN A 226 2.83 11.82 24.32
C ASN A 226 3.30 12.43 22.98
N TRP A 227 2.70 12.11 21.84
CA TRP A 227 3.11 12.73 20.57
C TRP A 227 2.80 14.23 20.50
N TRP A 228 1.76 14.69 21.21
CA TRP A 228 1.45 16.11 21.39
C TRP A 228 2.60 16.85 22.05
N HIS A 229 3.16 16.26 23.12
CA HIS A 229 4.33 16.79 23.80
C HIS A 229 5.54 16.83 22.87
N ARG A 230 5.78 15.78 22.08
CA ARG A 230 6.88 15.74 21.09
C ARG A 230 6.81 16.81 20.00
N LEU A 231 5.59 17.23 19.59
CA LEU A 231 5.42 18.30 18.60
C LEU A 231 5.45 19.73 19.19
N VAL A 232 5.40 19.89 20.51
CA VAL A 232 5.33 21.19 21.20
C VAL A 232 6.59 21.47 22.02
N ALA A 233 7.21 20.44 22.60
CA ALA A 233 8.35 20.56 23.49
C ALA A 233 9.58 21.07 22.72
N ARG A 234 10.06 22.26 23.10
CA ARG A 234 11.37 22.76 22.67
C ARG A 234 12.44 21.99 23.45
N GLY A 235 13.04 20.98 22.83
CA GLY A 235 14.17 20.23 23.39
C GLY A 235 14.05 18.70 23.32
N ASP A 236 12.85 18.16 23.08
CA ASP A 236 12.64 16.73 22.90
C ASP A 236 12.40 16.43 21.41
N ASP A 237 13.50 16.20 20.67
CA ASP A 237 13.46 15.91 19.23
C ASP A 237 13.30 14.40 18.94
N GLU A 238 12.41 13.75 19.69
CA GLU A 238 12.11 12.33 19.50
C GLU A 238 11.42 12.13 18.14
N ALA A 239 11.91 11.17 17.35
CA ALA A 239 11.36 10.90 16.04
C ALA A 239 9.94 10.32 16.11
N LEU A 240 9.06 10.82 15.26
CA LEU A 240 7.68 10.37 15.11
C LEU A 240 7.57 9.36 13.97
N ASP A 241 6.98 8.20 14.23
CA ASP A 241 6.68 7.22 13.20
C ASP A 241 5.33 7.55 12.54
N LEU A 242 5.36 8.15 11.35
CA LEU A 242 4.15 8.56 10.61
C LEU A 242 3.28 7.36 10.19
N LYS A 243 3.87 6.17 10.04
CA LYS A 243 3.11 4.96 9.74
C LYS A 243 2.27 4.58 10.95
N LYS A 244 2.92 4.42 12.09
CA LYS A 244 2.27 3.99 13.34
C LYS A 244 1.25 5.00 13.86
N LEU A 245 1.60 6.29 13.86
CA LEU A 245 0.77 7.34 14.44
C LEU A 245 -0.39 7.78 13.54
N GLY A 246 -0.27 7.61 12.22
CA GLY A 246 -1.15 8.26 11.25
C GLY A 246 -1.71 7.34 10.18
N THR A 247 -0.89 6.93 9.22
CA THR A 247 -1.40 6.20 8.04
C THR A 247 -1.95 4.82 8.38
N PHE A 248 -1.34 4.09 9.31
CA PHE A 248 -1.82 2.77 9.74
C PHE A 248 -3.24 2.80 10.35
N PRO A 249 -3.53 3.62 11.40
CA PRO A 249 -4.89 3.66 11.97
C PRO A 249 -5.95 4.15 10.97
N ILE A 250 -5.61 5.07 10.05
CA ILE A 250 -6.53 5.46 8.97
C ILE A 250 -6.82 4.25 8.07
N VAL A 251 -5.79 3.68 7.45
CA VAL A 251 -5.93 2.60 6.47
C VAL A 251 -6.64 1.39 7.10
N HIS A 252 -6.22 0.99 8.29
CA HIS A 252 -6.79 -0.19 8.95
C HIS A 252 -8.20 0.06 9.49
N GLY A 253 -8.49 1.25 10.03
CA GLY A 253 -9.85 1.61 10.44
C GLY A 253 -10.84 1.63 9.27
N VAL A 254 -10.45 2.25 8.14
CA VAL A 254 -11.26 2.23 6.91
C VAL A 254 -11.42 0.81 6.37
N ARG A 255 -10.36 0.00 6.42
CA ARG A 255 -10.43 -1.42 6.04
C ARG A 255 -11.42 -2.20 6.90
N ALA A 256 -11.44 -1.98 8.22
CA ALA A 256 -12.38 -2.64 9.12
C ALA A 256 -13.84 -2.28 8.79
N LEU A 257 -14.13 -0.98 8.59
CA LEU A 257 -15.46 -0.53 8.15
C LEU A 257 -15.86 -1.16 6.81
N ALA A 258 -14.95 -1.17 5.84
CA ALA A 258 -15.19 -1.72 4.51
C ALA A 258 -15.43 -3.23 4.54
N LEU A 259 -14.64 -3.97 5.34
CA LEU A 259 -14.76 -5.42 5.48
C LEU A 259 -16.09 -5.81 6.13
N GLN A 260 -16.53 -5.08 7.16
CA GLN A 260 -17.84 -5.29 7.79
C GLN A 260 -19.00 -5.15 6.78
N GLN A 261 -18.77 -4.40 5.71
CA GLN A 261 -19.75 -4.11 4.66
C GLN A 261 -19.52 -4.90 3.38
N ARG A 262 -18.57 -5.86 3.41
CA ARG A 262 -18.18 -6.70 2.26
C ARG A 262 -17.81 -5.88 1.03
N LEU A 263 -17.18 -4.72 1.22
CA LEU A 263 -16.70 -3.89 0.12
C LEU A 263 -15.44 -4.52 -0.48
N ARG A 264 -15.46 -4.77 -1.79
CA ARG A 264 -14.32 -5.33 -2.55
C ARG A 264 -13.26 -4.31 -2.95
N ALA A 265 -13.52 -3.01 -2.76
CA ALA A 265 -12.54 -1.97 -3.02
C ALA A 265 -11.30 -2.16 -2.14
N THR A 266 -10.11 -2.01 -2.72
CA THR A 266 -8.84 -2.11 -1.99
C THR A 266 -8.32 -0.77 -1.50
N GLY A 267 -8.34 0.26 -2.36
CA GLY A 267 -7.83 1.60 -2.05
C GLY A 267 -8.64 2.31 -0.95
N THR A 268 -7.95 3.01 -0.05
CA THR A 268 -8.57 3.69 1.09
C THR A 268 -9.55 4.79 0.65
N GLN A 269 -9.19 5.57 -0.37
CA GLN A 269 -10.07 6.60 -0.94
C GLN A 269 -11.38 6.02 -1.45
N GLU A 270 -11.31 4.91 -2.19
CA GLU A 270 -12.48 4.27 -2.78
C GLU A 270 -13.38 3.63 -1.69
N ARG A 271 -12.77 3.03 -0.67
CA ARG A 271 -13.50 2.53 0.51
C ARG A 271 -14.24 3.66 1.22
N LEU A 272 -13.60 4.80 1.47
CA LEU A 272 -14.24 5.97 2.07
C LEU A 272 -15.43 6.47 1.24
N ARG A 273 -15.27 6.58 -0.09
CA ARG A 273 -16.35 6.96 -1.01
C ARG A 273 -17.55 6.04 -0.88
N LEU A 274 -17.34 4.73 -0.95
CA LEU A 274 -18.40 3.71 -0.86
C LEU A 274 -19.08 3.70 0.52
N LEU A 275 -18.32 3.93 1.61
CA LEU A 275 -18.88 4.02 2.96
C LEU A 275 -19.78 5.25 3.11
N VAL A 276 -19.41 6.39 2.52
CA VAL A 276 -20.24 7.60 2.48
C VAL A 276 -21.50 7.39 1.65
N GLU A 277 -21.38 6.77 0.46
CA GLU A 277 -22.53 6.46 -0.41
C GLU A 277 -23.55 5.54 0.27
N ARG A 278 -23.08 4.63 1.13
CA ARG A 278 -23.92 3.77 1.96
C ARG A 278 -24.40 4.43 3.26
N GLN A 279 -24.08 5.70 3.49
CA GLN A 279 -24.45 6.46 4.71
C GLN A 279 -23.90 5.83 6.00
N LEU A 280 -22.75 5.16 5.92
CA LEU A 280 -22.09 4.50 7.05
C LEU A 280 -20.96 5.32 7.66
N LEU A 281 -20.58 6.42 7.01
CA LEU A 281 -19.58 7.35 7.48
C LEU A 281 -20.00 8.77 7.12
N ASP A 282 -19.84 9.69 8.07
CA ASP A 282 -20.09 11.12 7.86
C ASP A 282 -19.23 11.66 6.69
N PRO A 283 -19.82 12.33 5.69
CA PRO A 283 -19.08 12.83 4.53
C PRO A 283 -17.94 13.79 4.89
N LEU A 284 -18.13 14.64 5.91
CA LEU A 284 -17.11 15.59 6.33
C LEU A 284 -15.94 14.88 6.99
N LEU A 285 -16.20 13.95 7.91
CA LEU A 285 -15.17 13.11 8.50
C LEU A 285 -14.42 12.29 7.45
N ALA A 286 -15.13 11.70 6.47
CA ALA A 286 -14.50 10.93 5.40
C ALA A 286 -13.52 11.79 4.58
N ARG A 287 -13.92 13.04 4.25
CA ARG A 287 -13.05 14.01 3.57
C ARG A 287 -11.83 14.36 4.43
N ASP A 288 -12.04 14.71 5.69
CA ASP A 288 -10.95 15.09 6.60
C ASP A 288 -9.94 13.93 6.78
N VAL A 289 -10.43 12.69 6.91
CA VAL A 289 -9.59 11.49 7.02
C VAL A 289 -8.77 11.26 5.75
N LEU A 290 -9.38 11.45 4.58
CA LEU A 290 -8.68 11.31 3.30
C LEU A 290 -7.61 12.40 3.14
N ASP A 291 -7.93 13.65 3.45
CA ASP A 291 -6.98 14.76 3.38
C ASP A 291 -5.81 14.56 4.36
N ALA A 292 -6.08 14.06 5.57
CA ALA A 292 -5.06 13.70 6.54
C ALA A 292 -4.16 12.56 6.03
N LEU A 293 -4.73 11.53 5.40
CA LEU A 293 -3.97 10.44 4.78
C LEU A 293 -3.03 10.96 3.70
N HIS A 294 -3.55 11.76 2.77
CA HIS A 294 -2.77 12.33 1.68
C HIS A 294 -1.65 13.25 2.18
N PHE A 295 -1.94 14.10 3.16
CA PHE A 295 -0.91 14.91 3.81
C PHE A 295 0.21 14.06 4.42
N LEU A 296 -0.15 13.02 5.20
CA LEU A 296 0.82 12.14 5.84
C LEU A 296 1.67 11.35 4.81
N MET A 297 1.05 10.92 3.71
CA MET A 297 1.75 10.27 2.59
C MET A 297 2.75 11.24 1.93
N GLY A 298 2.34 12.47 1.66
CA GLY A 298 3.20 13.50 1.07
C GLY A 298 4.36 13.89 1.99
N LEU A 299 4.10 14.10 3.28
CA LEU A 299 5.13 14.38 4.28
C LEU A 299 6.13 13.23 4.39
N LYS A 300 5.64 11.98 4.45
CA LYS A 300 6.48 10.79 4.45
C LYS A 300 7.37 10.76 3.21
N LEU A 301 6.80 11.00 2.02
CA LEU A 301 7.56 11.00 0.77
C LEU A 301 8.67 12.06 0.78
N SER A 302 8.36 13.30 1.18
CA SER A 302 9.36 14.38 1.34
C SER A 302 10.52 13.96 2.23
N CYS A 303 10.23 13.38 3.40
CA CYS A 303 11.25 12.92 4.33
C CYS A 303 12.09 11.77 3.75
N GLN A 304 11.46 10.82 3.08
CA GLN A 304 12.13 9.68 2.45
C GLN A 304 13.05 10.12 1.30
N LEU A 305 12.63 11.11 0.49
CA LEU A 305 13.46 11.68 -0.57
C LEU A 305 14.69 12.41 0.00
N ARG A 306 14.52 13.21 1.07
CA ARG A 306 15.65 13.83 1.77
C ARG A 306 16.62 12.80 2.38
N GLN A 307 16.09 11.72 2.96
CA GLN A 307 16.91 10.62 3.48
C GLN A 307 17.74 9.98 2.37
N LYS A 308 17.12 9.69 1.21
CA LYS A 308 17.79 9.12 0.04
C LYS A 308 18.89 10.04 -0.50
N GLN A 309 18.61 11.35 -0.61
CA GLN A 309 19.61 12.36 -1.02
C GLN A 309 20.80 12.43 -0.05
N ALA A 310 20.55 12.22 1.24
CA ALA A 310 21.59 12.16 2.28
C ALA A 310 22.28 10.79 2.39
N GLY A 311 22.01 9.84 1.48
CA GLY A 311 22.58 8.49 1.52
C GLY A 311 22.07 7.60 2.66
N ARG A 312 20.95 7.97 3.31
CA ARG A 312 20.31 7.21 4.39
C ARG A 312 19.22 6.30 3.84
N VAL A 313 18.96 5.20 4.54
CA VAL A 313 17.84 4.30 4.23
C VAL A 313 16.51 5.01 4.52
N PRO A 314 15.61 5.14 3.53
CA PRO A 314 14.31 5.78 3.73
C PRO A 314 13.46 5.05 4.77
N GLY A 315 12.81 5.79 5.66
CA GLY A 315 12.00 5.25 6.75
C GLY A 315 10.67 5.97 6.95
N ASN A 316 9.95 5.60 8.02
CA ASN A 316 8.70 6.28 8.43
C ASN A 316 8.92 7.34 9.51
N LEU A 317 10.17 7.49 9.98
CA LEU A 317 10.53 8.37 11.07
C LEU A 317 10.75 9.80 10.59
N VAL A 318 10.12 10.73 11.28
CA VAL A 318 10.23 12.17 11.04
C VAL A 318 10.55 12.89 12.33
N ARG A 319 11.59 13.72 12.31
CA ARG A 319 11.97 14.55 13.46
C ARG A 319 11.24 15.89 13.41
N PRO A 320 10.54 16.32 14.48
CA PRO A 320 9.87 17.62 14.50
C PRO A 320 10.83 18.80 14.27
N SER A 321 12.11 18.68 14.64
CA SER A 321 13.13 19.71 14.37
C SER A 321 13.42 19.91 12.88
N GLU A 322 13.25 18.86 12.06
CA GLU A 322 13.48 18.88 10.61
C GLU A 322 12.30 19.46 9.82
N LEU A 323 11.18 19.78 10.49
CA LEU A 323 9.97 20.30 9.86
C LEU A 323 9.85 21.82 10.02
N ALA A 324 9.39 22.49 8.96
CA ALA A 324 9.00 23.89 9.04
C ALA A 324 7.82 24.08 10.00
N THR A 325 7.65 25.30 10.53
CA THR A 325 6.56 25.59 11.49
C THR A 325 5.19 25.23 10.95
N LEU A 326 4.90 25.60 9.69
CA LEU A 326 3.62 25.29 9.05
C LEU A 326 3.41 23.78 8.86
N GLU A 327 4.47 23.04 8.49
CA GLU A 327 4.40 21.58 8.37
C GLU A 327 4.11 20.91 9.72
N ARG A 328 4.72 21.39 10.81
CA ARG A 328 4.45 20.90 12.17
C ARG A 328 2.99 21.14 12.58
N GLU A 329 2.46 22.33 12.31
CA GLU A 329 1.06 22.67 12.60
C GLU A 329 0.09 21.82 11.79
N THR A 330 0.42 21.58 10.51
CA THR A 330 -0.41 20.76 9.62
C THR A 330 -0.37 19.29 10.03
N LEU A 331 0.81 18.76 10.39
CA LEU A 331 0.97 17.41 10.95
C LEU A 331 0.17 17.25 12.24
N ARG A 332 0.20 18.25 13.12
CA ARG A 332 -0.61 18.27 14.34
C ARG A 332 -2.10 18.21 14.02
N GLY A 333 -2.57 18.98 13.04
CA GLY A 333 -3.96 18.93 12.56
C GLY A 333 -4.34 17.55 12.02
N ALA A 334 -3.51 16.97 11.15
CA ALA A 334 -3.73 15.65 10.56
C ALA A 334 -3.81 14.55 11.63
N LEU A 335 -2.90 14.54 12.60
CA LEU A 335 -2.91 13.56 13.70
C LEU A 335 -4.11 13.77 14.66
N ASN A 336 -4.64 14.99 14.77
CA ASN A 336 -5.90 15.26 15.47
C ASN A 336 -7.10 14.58 14.77
N ILE A 337 -7.14 14.65 13.44
CA ILE A 337 -8.16 13.96 12.62
C ILE A 337 -8.03 12.45 12.81
N VAL A 338 -6.81 11.91 12.77
CA VAL A 338 -6.55 10.49 13.05
C VAL A 338 -7.11 10.09 14.41
N ARG A 339 -6.86 10.90 15.46
CA ARG A 339 -7.40 10.65 16.80
C ARG A 339 -8.92 10.64 16.83
N ARG A 340 -9.59 11.59 16.16
CA ARG A 340 -11.06 11.62 16.05
C ARG A 340 -11.57 10.36 15.34
N PHE A 341 -10.97 10.01 14.20
CA PHE A 341 -11.35 8.81 13.45
C PHE A 341 -11.16 7.51 14.25
N ARG A 342 -10.06 7.39 15.01
CA ARG A 342 -9.87 6.27 15.94
C ARG A 342 -11.01 6.18 16.96
N GLY A 343 -11.47 7.30 17.49
CA GLY A 343 -12.64 7.36 18.39
C GLY A 343 -13.92 6.81 17.73
N GLU A 344 -14.15 7.12 16.46
CA GLU A 344 -15.29 6.58 15.70
C GLU A 344 -15.18 5.06 15.51
N ILE A 345 -13.99 4.55 15.16
CA ILE A 345 -13.76 3.10 15.06
C ILE A 345 -13.96 2.42 16.41
N HIS A 346 -13.45 3.05 17.48
CA HIS A 346 -13.61 2.55 18.83
C HIS A 346 -15.09 2.42 19.22
N LEU A 347 -15.88 3.47 19.00
CA LEU A 347 -17.33 3.46 19.24
C LEU A 347 -18.05 2.42 18.36
N ARG A 348 -17.72 2.38 17.06
CA ARG A 348 -18.38 1.52 16.08
C ARG A 348 -18.21 0.03 16.38
N PHE A 349 -17.03 -0.36 16.83
CA PHE A 349 -16.69 -1.76 17.12
C PHE A 349 -16.69 -2.11 18.60
N ARG A 350 -17.03 -1.17 19.49
CA ARG A 350 -17.09 -1.35 20.95
C ARG A 350 -15.79 -1.93 21.51
N LEU A 351 -14.66 -1.31 21.18
CA LEU A 351 -13.34 -1.85 21.53
C LEU A 351 -13.08 -1.89 23.05
N ASP A 352 -13.74 -1.03 23.85
CA ASP A 352 -13.75 -1.09 25.32
C ASP A 352 -14.29 -2.41 25.90
N ALA A 353 -15.05 -3.19 25.13
CA ALA A 353 -15.71 -4.42 25.56
C ALA A 353 -14.95 -5.70 25.17
N LEU A 354 -13.74 -5.57 24.62
CA LEU A 354 -12.89 -6.70 24.17
C LEU A 354 -12.08 -7.36 25.29
#